data_AF-A0A4Q5TQV4-F1
#
_entry.id   AF-A0A4Q5TQV4-F1
#
_cell.length_a   1.000
_cell.length_b   1.000
_cell.length_c   1.000
_cell.angle_alpha   90.00
_cell.angle_beta   90.00
_cell.angle_gamma   90.00
#
_symmetry.space_group_name_H-M   'P 1'
#
loop_
_entity.id
_entity.type
_entity.pdbx_description
1 polymer ?
#
loop_
_entity_poly.entity_id
_entity_poly.type
_entity_poly.pdbx_seq_one_letter_code
_entity_poly.pdbx_strand_id
1 'polypeptide(L)'
;MSIPKFLEGGGEMGRLTRETNWANHNLGLPETWPVALRITLGIVFNSGFPKQLFWGPDLTVFYNDAFRPSLGDNGKHPAVGKKAEHMWSDVWDFVGPLLRSVMETRNPVWFEDQAIPWFRNGRTENMYWTFSYSPVIDENDVVMGVLVTCVET
;
A
#
# COMPACT_ATOMS: atom_id res chain seq x y z
N MET A 1 -22.38 -13.40 -3.08
CA MET A 1 -21.88 -13.08 -1.72
C MET A 1 -22.05 -11.59 -1.51
N SER A 2 -22.50 -11.15 -0.34
CA SER A 2 -22.63 -9.72 -0.03
C SER A 2 -21.23 -9.12 0.15
N ILE A 3 -20.97 -7.97 -0.46
CA ILE A 3 -19.75 -7.20 -0.22
C ILE A 3 -19.66 -6.88 1.28
N PRO A 4 -18.51 -7.10 1.94
CA PRO A 4 -18.35 -6.68 3.33
C PRO A 4 -18.51 -5.16 3.47
N LYS A 5 -19.31 -4.71 4.44
CA LYS A 5 -19.62 -3.29 4.67
C LYS A 5 -18.38 -2.40 4.78
N PHE A 6 -17.27 -2.91 5.33
CA PHE A 6 -16.04 -2.13 5.48
C PHE A 6 -15.35 -1.78 4.15
N LEU A 7 -15.68 -2.50 3.06
CA LEU A 7 -15.24 -2.19 1.71
C LEU A 7 -16.30 -1.44 0.92
N GLU A 8 -17.43 -1.03 1.50
CA GLU A 8 -18.37 -0.14 0.81
C GLU A 8 -17.72 1.24 0.63
N GLY A 9 -17.70 1.76 -0.60
CA GLY A 9 -17.05 3.04 -0.95
C GLY A 9 -15.58 2.90 -1.36
N GLY A 10 -14.75 3.87 -0.98
CA GLY A 10 -13.30 3.88 -1.25
C GLY A 10 -12.89 4.19 -2.70
N GLY A 11 -13.79 4.75 -3.51
CA GLY A 11 -13.47 5.19 -4.87
C GLY A 11 -13.07 4.08 -5.83
N GLU A 12 -12.19 4.39 -6.78
CA GLU A 12 -11.66 3.44 -7.76
C GLU A 12 -10.92 2.29 -7.07
N MET A 13 -10.07 2.59 -6.09
CA MET A 13 -9.24 1.58 -5.44
C MET A 13 -10.03 0.66 -4.52
N GLY A 14 -11.07 1.18 -3.85
CA GLY A 14 -12.05 0.36 -3.15
C GLY A 14 -12.76 -0.60 -4.10
N ARG A 15 -13.18 -0.12 -5.28
CA ARG A 15 -13.81 -0.96 -6.33
C ARG A 15 -12.87 -2.05 -6.84
N LEU A 16 -11.65 -1.70 -7.24
CA LEU A 16 -10.65 -2.67 -7.71
C LEU A 16 -10.31 -3.73 -6.63
N THR A 17 -10.26 -3.31 -5.37
CA THR A 17 -10.08 -4.24 -4.25
C THR A 17 -11.23 -5.23 -4.19
N ARG A 18 -12.49 -4.82 -4.35
CA ARG A 18 -13.64 -5.74 -4.36
C ARG A 18 -13.67 -6.68 -5.57
N GLU A 19 -13.19 -6.21 -6.72
CA GLU A 19 -13.17 -6.98 -7.98
C GLU A 19 -11.98 -7.95 -8.09
N THR A 20 -10.98 -7.82 -7.23
CA THR A 20 -9.83 -8.72 -7.19
C THR A 20 -10.25 -10.12 -6.75
N ASN A 21 -9.76 -11.16 -7.45
CA ASN A 21 -10.04 -12.55 -7.10
C ASN A 21 -9.22 -13.00 -5.88
N TRP A 22 -9.73 -12.72 -4.69
CA TRP A 22 -9.09 -13.07 -3.43
C TRP A 22 -9.19 -14.55 -3.05
N ALA A 23 -10.10 -15.32 -3.68
CA ALA A 23 -10.26 -16.74 -3.37
C ALA A 23 -8.98 -17.54 -3.67
N ASN A 24 -8.19 -17.09 -4.66
CA ASN A 24 -6.91 -17.69 -5.03
C ASN A 24 -5.71 -16.93 -4.47
N HIS A 25 -5.93 -15.94 -3.60
CA HIS A 25 -4.87 -15.11 -3.01
C HIS A 25 -4.54 -15.60 -1.59
N ASN A 26 -3.29 -15.42 -1.15
CA ASN A 26 -2.84 -15.84 0.19
C ASN A 26 -3.58 -15.15 1.35
N LEU A 27 -4.25 -14.03 1.09
CA LEU A 27 -5.08 -13.33 2.10
C LEU A 27 -6.46 -13.96 2.28
N GLY A 28 -6.87 -14.84 1.36
CA GLY A 28 -8.22 -15.39 1.35
C GLY A 28 -9.29 -14.32 1.14
N LEU A 29 -10.54 -14.74 1.32
CA LEU A 29 -11.69 -13.90 1.07
C LEU A 29 -11.78 -12.69 2.05
N PRO A 30 -12.26 -11.51 1.61
CA PRO A 30 -12.37 -10.33 2.46
C PRO A 30 -13.17 -10.51 3.76
N GLU A 31 -14.12 -11.44 3.79
CA GLU A 31 -14.90 -11.80 4.99
C GLU A 31 -14.01 -12.40 6.09
N THR A 32 -12.92 -13.07 5.72
CA THR A 32 -12.00 -13.72 6.66
C THR A 32 -10.80 -12.85 7.01
N TRP A 33 -10.67 -11.64 6.43
CA TRP A 33 -9.53 -10.77 6.72
C TRP A 33 -9.46 -10.34 8.19
N PRO A 34 -8.25 -10.25 8.77
CA PRO A 34 -8.05 -9.76 10.13
C PRO A 34 -8.68 -8.39 10.37
N VAL A 35 -9.18 -8.14 11.57
CA VAL A 35 -9.82 -6.86 11.95
C VAL A 35 -8.88 -5.68 11.67
N ALA A 36 -7.60 -5.80 12.03
CA ALA A 36 -6.58 -4.79 11.79
C ALA A 36 -6.45 -4.39 10.31
N LEU A 37 -6.49 -5.36 9.38
CA LEU A 37 -6.48 -5.07 7.94
C LEU A 37 -7.71 -4.28 7.54
N ARG A 38 -8.90 -4.71 7.97
CA ARG A 38 -10.17 -4.07 7.60
C ARG A 38 -10.23 -2.61 8.06
N ILE A 39 -9.82 -2.34 9.30
CA ILE A 39 -9.75 -0.98 9.85
C ILE A 39 -8.74 -0.14 9.07
N THR A 40 -7.54 -0.69 8.82
CA THR A 40 -6.47 0.03 8.12
C THR A 40 -6.87 0.36 6.68
N LEU A 41 -7.51 -0.55 5.96
CA LEU A 41 -8.04 -0.28 4.62
C LEU A 41 -9.12 0.81 4.65
N GLY A 42 -9.95 0.84 5.69
CA GLY A 42 -10.87 1.96 5.93
C GLY A 42 -10.14 3.30 6.02
N ILE A 43 -9.02 3.36 6.75
CA ILE A 43 -8.17 4.57 6.85
C ILE A 43 -7.52 4.91 5.51
N VAL A 44 -6.99 3.93 4.80
CA VAL A 44 -6.31 4.12 3.51
C VAL A 44 -7.31 4.68 2.48
N PHE A 45 -8.42 3.99 2.26
CA PHE A 45 -9.36 4.34 1.18
C PHE A 45 -10.15 5.61 1.44
N ASN A 46 -10.35 6.02 2.70
CA ASN A 46 -11.08 7.25 3.04
C ASN A 46 -10.17 8.46 3.29
N SER A 47 -8.85 8.32 3.08
CA SER A 47 -7.90 9.42 3.24
C SER A 47 -7.83 10.31 1.99
N GLY A 48 -7.79 11.64 2.21
CA GLY A 48 -7.43 12.61 1.17
C GLY A 48 -5.92 12.72 0.90
N PHE A 49 -5.07 12.30 1.84
CA PHE A 49 -3.64 12.14 1.58
C PHE A 49 -3.36 10.87 0.75
N PRO A 50 -2.37 10.89 -0.15
CA PRO A 50 -1.86 9.68 -0.81
C PRO A 50 -1.37 8.67 0.23
N LYS A 51 -1.95 7.46 0.18
CA LYS A 51 -1.61 6.37 1.10
C LYS A 51 -1.43 5.05 0.38
N GLN A 52 -0.50 4.26 0.89
CA GLN A 52 -0.28 2.87 0.50
C GLN A 52 -0.24 2.00 1.75
N LEU A 53 -0.54 0.71 1.59
CA LEU A 53 -0.40 -0.30 2.62
C LEU A 53 0.29 -1.52 2.02
N PHE A 54 1.33 -1.98 2.71
CA PHE A 54 2.02 -3.23 2.43
C PHE A 54 1.69 -4.22 3.53
N TRP A 55 0.86 -5.23 3.23
CA TRP A 55 0.26 -6.10 4.23
C TRP A 55 0.82 -7.52 4.22
N GLY A 56 1.13 -8.02 5.41
CA GLY A 56 1.56 -9.39 5.67
C GLY A 56 2.97 -9.69 5.17
N PRO A 57 3.41 -10.96 5.28
CA PRO A 57 4.75 -11.39 4.90
C PRO A 57 5.03 -11.23 3.40
N ASP A 58 4.00 -11.28 2.56
CA ASP A 58 4.12 -11.06 1.11
C ASP A 58 4.16 -9.57 0.72
N LEU A 59 4.02 -8.66 1.69
CA LEU A 59 3.90 -7.21 1.47
C LEU A 59 2.86 -6.90 0.39
N THR A 60 1.65 -7.47 0.56
CA THR A 60 0.54 -7.31 -0.38
C THR A 60 0.15 -5.85 -0.47
N VAL A 61 0.05 -5.35 -1.71
CA VAL A 61 -0.10 -3.94 -1.99
C VAL A 61 -1.57 -3.52 -1.97
N PHE A 62 -1.84 -2.43 -1.26
CA PHE A 62 -3.05 -1.62 -1.37
C PHE A 62 -2.66 -0.15 -1.44
N TYR A 63 -3.48 0.68 -2.06
CA TYR A 63 -3.30 2.13 -2.13
C TYR A 63 -4.63 2.81 -2.42
N ASN A 64 -4.72 4.11 -2.18
CA ASN A 64 -5.95 4.88 -2.42
C ASN A 64 -5.90 5.70 -3.71
N ASP A 65 -7.05 6.27 -4.05
CA ASP A 65 -7.23 7.10 -5.24
C ASP A 65 -6.30 8.33 -5.24
N ALA A 66 -5.97 8.89 -4.07
CA ALA A 66 -5.04 10.00 -3.95
C ALA A 66 -3.59 9.62 -4.34
N PHE A 67 -3.20 8.35 -4.17
CA PHE A 67 -1.89 7.84 -4.62
C PHE A 67 -1.88 7.36 -6.07
N ARG A 68 -3.05 7.01 -6.63
CA ARG A 68 -3.15 6.46 -8.00
C ARG A 68 -2.43 7.30 -9.07
N PRO A 69 -2.53 8.64 -9.12
CA PRO A 69 -1.87 9.45 -10.15
C PRO A 69 -0.35 9.24 -10.22
N SER A 70 0.29 8.96 -9.08
CA SER A 70 1.72 8.74 -8.98
C SER A 70 2.18 7.45 -9.66
N LEU A 71 1.27 6.52 -9.94
CA LEU A 71 1.57 5.30 -10.69
C LEU A 71 1.55 5.50 -12.22
N GLY A 72 1.13 6.66 -12.72
CA GLY A 72 1.02 6.96 -14.15
C GLY A 72 -0.06 6.15 -14.87
N ASP A 73 -0.36 6.54 -16.11
CA ASP A 73 -1.44 5.89 -16.89
C ASP A 73 -0.98 4.57 -17.53
N ASN A 74 0.30 4.49 -17.90
CA ASN A 74 0.95 3.28 -18.43
C ASN A 74 2.00 2.71 -17.46
N GLY A 75 1.87 3.00 -16.16
CA GLY A 75 2.83 2.55 -15.16
C GLY A 75 2.32 1.36 -14.36
N LYS A 76 2.39 1.45 -13.03
CA LYS A 76 2.20 0.30 -12.12
C LYS A 76 0.73 -0.04 -11.83
N HIS A 77 -0.21 0.82 -12.22
CA HIS A 77 -1.63 0.59 -11.98
C HIS A 77 -2.22 -0.48 -12.93
N PRO A 78 -3.02 -1.45 -12.47
CA PRO A 78 -3.37 -1.72 -11.08
C PRO A 78 -2.29 -2.56 -10.35
N ALA A 79 -1.94 -2.15 -9.13
CA ALA A 79 -0.98 -2.86 -8.27
C ALA A 79 -1.65 -3.62 -7.10
N VAL A 80 -2.96 -3.44 -6.89
CA VAL A 80 -3.68 -4.03 -5.76
C VAL A 80 -3.57 -5.56 -5.75
N GLY A 81 -3.32 -6.13 -4.56
CA GLY A 81 -3.22 -7.58 -4.40
C GLY A 81 -1.95 -8.21 -4.98
N LYS A 82 -1.01 -7.41 -5.49
CA LYS A 82 0.30 -7.89 -5.97
C LYS A 82 1.35 -7.76 -4.86
N LYS A 83 2.46 -8.47 -5.00
CA LYS A 83 3.63 -8.35 -4.12
C LYS A 83 4.36 -7.04 -4.37
N ALA A 84 4.75 -6.34 -3.30
CA ALA A 84 5.49 -5.08 -3.38
C ALA A 84 6.78 -5.22 -4.21
N GLU A 85 7.55 -6.28 -3.99
CA GLU A 85 8.82 -6.54 -4.68
C GLU A 85 8.68 -6.53 -6.20
N HIS A 86 7.59 -7.09 -6.74
CA HIS A 86 7.36 -7.11 -8.19
C HIS A 86 6.96 -5.73 -8.71
N MET A 87 6.11 -5.03 -7.96
CA MET A 87 5.52 -3.76 -8.40
C MET A 87 6.44 -2.56 -8.20
N TRP A 88 7.39 -2.63 -7.27
CA TRP A 88 8.42 -1.63 -6.99
C TRP A 88 9.82 -2.11 -7.35
N SER A 89 9.94 -3.07 -8.28
CA SER A 89 11.22 -3.69 -8.64
C SER A 89 12.29 -2.69 -9.10
N ASP A 90 11.88 -1.57 -9.69
CA ASP A 90 12.74 -0.46 -10.13
C ASP A 90 13.35 0.34 -8.96
N VAL A 91 12.74 0.30 -7.77
CA VAL A 91 13.18 1.04 -6.57
C VAL A 91 13.29 0.14 -5.33
N TRP A 92 13.30 -1.18 -5.52
CA TRP A 92 13.16 -2.14 -4.42
C TRP A 92 14.35 -2.12 -3.46
N ASP A 93 15.55 -1.85 -3.97
CA ASP A 93 16.76 -1.74 -3.15
C ASP A 93 16.68 -0.58 -2.15
N PHE A 94 15.82 0.41 -2.40
CA PHE A 94 15.52 1.48 -1.45
C PHE A 94 14.28 1.18 -0.61
N VAL A 95 13.15 0.83 -1.24
CA VAL A 95 11.86 0.62 -0.57
C VAL A 95 11.83 -0.62 0.31
N GLY A 96 12.36 -1.75 -0.19
CA GLY A 96 12.32 -3.04 0.47
C GLY A 96 13.00 -3.06 1.85
N PRO A 97 14.23 -2.56 2.00
CA PRO A 97 14.89 -2.47 3.30
C PRO A 97 14.11 -1.62 4.32
N LEU A 98 13.50 -0.51 3.89
CA LEU A 98 12.69 0.34 4.78
C LEU A 98 11.44 -0.40 5.26
N LEU A 99 10.72 -1.09 4.37
CA LEU A 99 9.57 -1.91 4.73
C LEU A 99 9.96 -2.99 5.74
N ARG A 100 11.04 -3.73 5.47
CA ARG A 100 11.54 -4.78 6.38
C ARG A 100 11.95 -4.22 7.75
N SER A 101 12.66 -3.09 7.78
CA SER A 101 13.06 -2.44 9.03
C SER A 101 11.84 -2.11 9.90
N VAL A 102 10.78 -1.56 9.33
CA VAL A 102 9.55 -1.24 10.09
C VAL A 102 8.85 -2.51 10.58
N MET A 103 8.77 -3.54 9.73
CA MET A 103 8.20 -4.85 10.10
C MET A 103 8.95 -5.51 11.25
N GLU A 104 10.28 -5.45 11.25
CA GLU A 104 11.14 -6.14 12.24
C GLU A 104 11.31 -5.35 13.54
N THR A 105 11.45 -4.02 13.45
CA THR A 105 11.83 -3.20 14.60
C THR A 105 10.66 -2.47 15.25
N ARG A 106 9.49 -2.44 14.58
CA ARG A 106 8.32 -1.62 14.97
C ARG A 106 8.60 -0.11 14.98
N ASN A 107 9.78 0.35 14.58
CA ASN A 107 10.09 1.77 14.54
C ASN A 107 9.63 2.36 13.21
N PRO A 108 8.93 3.52 13.21
CA PRO A 108 8.62 4.22 11.99
C PRO A 108 9.88 4.84 11.37
N VAL A 109 9.83 5.13 10.07
CA VAL A 109 10.83 5.96 9.38
C VAL A 109 10.16 7.15 8.73
N TRP A 110 10.90 8.26 8.64
CA TRP A 110 10.44 9.51 8.04
C TRP A 110 11.52 10.05 7.11
N PHE A 111 11.11 10.52 5.94
CA PHE A 111 11.95 11.18 4.97
C PHE A 111 11.25 12.44 4.46
N GLU A 112 12.03 13.49 4.26
CA GLU A 112 11.59 14.78 3.73
C GLU A 112 12.38 15.05 2.44
N ASP A 113 11.68 15.48 1.39
CA ASP A 113 12.24 15.78 0.07
C ASP A 113 13.23 14.73 -0.45
N GLN A 114 12.91 13.45 -0.22
CA GLN A 114 13.76 12.35 -0.66
C GLN A 114 13.62 12.18 -2.16
N ALA A 115 14.72 12.38 -2.88
CA ALA A 115 14.81 12.07 -4.30
C ALA A 115 14.72 10.56 -4.51
N ILE A 116 13.73 10.12 -5.29
CA ILE A 116 13.54 8.72 -5.70
C ILE A 116 13.43 8.68 -7.23
N PRO A 117 14.27 7.89 -7.92
CA PRO A 117 14.09 7.61 -9.34
C PRO A 117 12.76 6.88 -9.53
N TRP A 118 11.84 7.46 -10.29
CA TRP A 118 10.48 6.94 -10.40
C TRP A 118 10.07 6.82 -11.86
N PHE A 119 9.71 5.61 -12.28
CA PHE A 119 9.21 5.38 -13.63
C PHE A 119 7.73 5.74 -13.74
N ARG A 120 7.41 6.78 -14.51
CA ARG A 120 6.05 7.26 -14.78
C ARG A 120 5.94 7.73 -16.22
N ASN A 121 4.86 7.33 -16.90
CA ASN A 121 4.54 7.78 -18.27
C ASN A 121 5.67 7.57 -19.30
N GLY A 122 6.35 6.42 -19.23
CA GLY A 122 7.35 6.02 -20.23
C GLY A 122 8.76 6.56 -20.00
N ARG A 123 9.01 7.27 -18.89
CA ARG A 123 10.33 7.79 -18.52
C ARG A 123 10.58 7.70 -17.01
N THR A 124 11.85 7.62 -16.63
CA THR A 124 12.27 7.74 -15.23
C THR A 124 12.55 9.20 -14.92
N GLU A 125 11.88 9.73 -13.90
CA GLU A 125 12.08 11.09 -13.38
C GLU A 125 12.62 11.01 -11.95
N ASN A 126 13.46 11.97 -11.54
CA ASN A 126 13.74 12.14 -10.11
C ASN A 126 12.58 12.90 -9.50
N MET A 127 11.78 12.20 -8.71
CA MET A 127 10.65 12.76 -7.98
C MET A 127 11.06 12.94 -6.52
N TYR A 128 10.63 14.04 -5.91
CA TYR A 128 10.87 14.29 -4.49
C TYR A 128 9.65 13.87 -3.70
N TRP A 129 9.90 13.18 -2.60
CA TRP A 129 8.85 12.62 -1.78
C TRP A 129 9.11 12.91 -0.31
N THR A 130 8.06 13.41 0.34
CA THR A 130 7.98 13.45 1.79
C THR A 130 7.06 12.33 2.25
N PHE A 131 7.57 11.40 3.06
CA PHE A 131 6.82 10.20 3.45
C PHE A 131 7.19 9.63 4.81
N SER A 132 6.20 8.98 5.43
CA SER A 132 6.35 8.17 6.65
C SER A 132 5.99 6.72 6.36
N TYR A 133 6.80 5.78 6.84
CA TYR A 133 6.42 4.37 6.93
C TYR A 133 6.11 4.06 8.39
N SER A 134 4.88 3.64 8.68
CA SER A 134 4.38 3.41 10.04
C SER A 134 3.96 1.95 10.20
N PRO A 135 4.30 1.29 11.31
CA PRO A 135 3.87 -0.08 11.56
C PRO A 135 2.37 -0.14 11.77
N VAL A 136 1.72 -1.15 11.20
CA VAL A 136 0.34 -1.52 11.52
C VAL A 136 0.39 -2.70 12.47
N ILE A 137 -0.06 -2.50 13.70
CA ILE A 137 0.03 -3.47 14.78
C ILE A 137 -1.37 -4.04 15.05
N ASP A 138 -1.47 -5.35 15.20
CA ASP A 138 -2.72 -6.02 15.52
C ASP A 138 -3.01 -6.08 17.03
N GLU A 139 -4.12 -6.72 17.39
CA GLU A 139 -4.54 -6.91 18.78
C GLU A 139 -3.59 -7.79 19.62
N ASN A 140 -2.67 -8.51 18.99
CA ASN A 140 -1.69 -9.39 19.64
C ASN A 140 -0.31 -8.74 19.74
N ASP A 141 -0.21 -7.43 19.48
CA ASP A 141 1.03 -6.65 19.46
C ASP A 141 2.02 -7.07 18.35
N VAL A 142 1.52 -7.70 17.27
CA VAL A 142 2.32 -8.13 16.11
C VAL A 142 2.24 -7.10 14.99
N VAL A 143 3.37 -6.75 14.39
CA VAL A 143 3.40 -5.90 13.19
C VAL A 143 2.93 -6.71 11.98
N MET A 144 1.75 -6.35 11.46
CA MET A 144 1.09 -7.06 10.35
C MET A 144 1.28 -6.38 9.00
N GLY A 145 1.81 -5.15 8.96
CA GLY A 145 2.07 -4.45 7.73
C GLY A 145 2.67 -3.06 7.96
N VAL A 146 2.88 -2.35 6.85
CA VAL A 146 3.43 -1.00 6.85
C VAL A 146 2.47 -0.06 6.12
N LEU A 147 1.96 0.93 6.84
CA LEU A 147 1.16 2.02 6.30
C LEU A 147 2.11 3.15 5.86
N VAL A 148 2.00 3.55 4.60
CA VAL A 148 2.76 4.67 4.04
C VAL A 148 1.83 5.85 3.82
N THR A 149 2.21 7.01 4.37
CA THR A 149 1.61 8.30 4.03
C THR A 149 2.66 9.12 3.31
N CYS A 150 2.32 9.66 2.15
CA CYS A 150 3.29 10.31 1.28
C CYS A 150 2.68 11.50 0.54
N VAL A 151 3.55 12.41 0.11
CA VAL A 151 3.23 13.52 -0.78
C VAL A 151 4.43 13.78 -1.69
N GLU A 152 4.15 14.00 -2.97
CA GLU A 152 5.13 14.45 -3.97
C GLU A 152 5.40 15.95 -3.70
N THR A 153 6.67 16.34 -3.54
CA THR A 153 7.10 17.71 -3.20
C THR A 153 7.93 18.38 -4.29
#